data_AF-A0A7I7YUL0-F1
#
_entry.id   AF-A0A7I7YUL0-F1
#
_cell.length_a   1.000
_cell.length_b   1.000
_cell.length_c   1.000
_cell.angle_alpha   90.00
_cell.angle_beta   90.00
_cell.angle_gamma   90.00
#
_symmetry.space_group_name_H-M   'P 1'
#
loop_
_entity.id
_entity.type
_entity.pdbx_description
1 polymer ?
#
loop_
_entity_poly.entity_id
_entity_poly.type
_entity_poly.pdbx_seq_one_letter_code
_entity_poly.pdbx_strand_id
1 'polypeptide(L)'
;MITEPAKKFSRKLAGYDPAAVDAHIEVLTTKQKLLVDDVESLRARLHASGEEAAALRKEVAVLTDTSPSPHAVQQRMAKMLRRAVDEIAEMQAEARSEAEALIAAAEAEVRATERQRDELLADMAARREAMETEYREAKDQLEAELAGLRADAHQAREQLLAEAKQRAEHDREEARQAVEEASRQRIRILEQLMGVYRDLESVPHALDAAYHEQKNPSDANAVARTG
;
A
#
# COMPACT_ATOMS: atom_id res chain seq x y z
N MET A 1 32.19 -59.84 -43.29
CA MET A 1 33.62 -59.44 -43.28
C MET A 1 33.74 -58.14 -44.04
N ILE A 2 34.08 -57.05 -43.37
CA ILE A 2 34.37 -55.77 -44.03
C ILE A 2 35.85 -55.84 -44.40
N THR A 3 36.15 -56.16 -45.64
CA THR A 3 37.52 -56.16 -46.15
C THR A 3 37.89 -54.72 -46.51
N GLU A 4 38.88 -54.15 -45.83
CA GLU A 4 39.41 -52.83 -46.18
C GLU A 4 39.95 -52.83 -47.63
N PRO A 5 39.66 -51.80 -48.43
CA PRO A 5 40.14 -51.73 -49.81
C PRO A 5 41.67 -51.63 -49.86
N ALA A 6 42.30 -52.37 -50.79
CA ALA A 6 43.75 -52.44 -50.92
C ALA A 6 44.38 -51.05 -51.21
N LYS A 7 45.36 -50.65 -50.38
CA LYS A 7 46.05 -49.36 -50.52
C LYS A 7 46.92 -49.34 -51.78
N LYS A 8 46.81 -48.28 -52.59
CA LYS A 8 47.60 -48.07 -53.80
C LYS A 8 48.74 -47.09 -53.52
N PHE A 9 49.97 -47.48 -53.81
CA PHE A 9 51.18 -46.65 -53.65
C PHE A 9 51.55 -45.93 -54.96
N SER A 10 52.09 -44.71 -54.86
CA SER A 10 52.63 -43.96 -56.01
C SER A 10 53.94 -44.58 -56.50
N ARG A 11 54.19 -44.52 -57.82
CA ARG A 11 55.42 -45.03 -58.45
C ARG A 11 56.43 -43.90 -58.69
N LYS A 12 57.70 -44.13 -58.38
CA LYS A 12 58.88 -43.32 -58.76
C LYS A 12 59.70 -44.08 -59.81
N LEU A 13 60.73 -43.43 -60.37
CA LEU A 13 61.52 -43.88 -61.55
C LEU A 13 62.11 -45.31 -61.45
N ALA A 14 62.11 -45.95 -60.28
CA ALA A 14 62.60 -47.31 -60.07
C ALA A 14 61.72 -48.17 -59.12
N GLY A 15 60.41 -47.90 -58.99
CA GLY A 15 59.51 -48.72 -58.16
C GLY A 15 58.44 -47.92 -57.41
N TYR A 16 57.83 -48.52 -56.39
CA TYR A 16 56.97 -47.78 -55.44
C TYR A 16 57.83 -46.87 -54.56
N ASP A 17 57.24 -45.77 -54.08
CA ASP A 17 57.92 -44.89 -53.13
C ASP A 17 58.27 -45.64 -51.83
N PRO A 18 59.55 -45.95 -51.53
CA PRO A 18 59.91 -46.82 -50.41
C PRO A 18 59.44 -46.25 -49.07
N ALA A 19 59.53 -44.93 -48.87
CA ALA A 19 59.07 -44.26 -47.65
C ALA A 19 57.55 -44.43 -47.42
N ALA A 20 56.74 -44.46 -48.49
CA ALA A 20 55.29 -44.64 -48.38
C ALA A 20 54.92 -46.10 -48.08
N VAL A 21 55.70 -47.05 -48.60
CA VAL A 21 55.52 -48.49 -48.35
C VAL A 21 55.94 -48.84 -46.92
N ASP A 22 57.10 -48.36 -46.48
CA ASP A 22 57.61 -48.61 -45.13
C ASP A 22 56.66 -48.05 -44.06
N ALA A 23 56.18 -46.81 -44.24
CA ALA A 23 55.17 -46.23 -43.36
C ALA A 23 53.86 -47.06 -43.32
N HIS A 24 53.47 -47.69 -44.44
CA HIS A 24 52.30 -48.56 -44.44
C HIS A 24 52.55 -49.92 -43.77
N ILE A 25 53.75 -50.48 -43.93
CA ILE A 25 54.17 -51.71 -43.22
C ILE A 25 54.17 -51.47 -41.71
N GLU A 26 54.67 -50.31 -41.25
CA GLU A 26 54.60 -49.93 -39.84
C GLU A 26 53.14 -49.86 -39.34
N VAL A 27 52.24 -49.21 -40.09
CA VAL A 27 50.80 -49.14 -39.75
C VAL A 27 50.14 -50.52 -39.73
N LEU A 28 50.47 -51.40 -40.68
CA LEU A 28 49.94 -52.78 -40.69
C LEU A 28 50.50 -53.60 -39.51
N THR A 29 51.76 -53.39 -39.16
CA THR A 29 52.41 -54.10 -38.05
C THR A 29 51.83 -53.66 -36.71
N THR A 30 51.57 -52.36 -36.52
CA THR A 30 50.91 -51.86 -35.31
C THR A 30 49.46 -52.34 -35.23
N LYS A 31 48.73 -52.34 -36.35
CA LYS A 31 47.37 -52.89 -36.43
C LYS A 31 47.35 -54.39 -36.13
N GLN A 32 48.30 -55.15 -36.66
CA GLN A 32 48.39 -56.59 -36.41
C GLN A 32 48.70 -56.87 -34.94
N LYS A 33 49.61 -56.12 -34.32
CA LYS A 33 49.88 -56.21 -32.88
C LYS A 33 48.63 -55.92 -32.05
N LEU A 34 47.94 -54.82 -32.34
CA LEU A 34 46.69 -54.46 -31.66
C LEU A 34 45.62 -55.55 -31.78
N LEU A 35 45.45 -56.15 -32.97
CA LEU A 35 44.50 -57.25 -33.17
C LEU A 35 44.88 -58.51 -32.39
N VAL A 36 46.18 -58.82 -32.28
CA VAL A 36 46.66 -59.96 -31.48
C VAL A 36 46.38 -59.70 -30.00
N ASP A 37 46.71 -58.51 -29.50
CA ASP A 37 46.47 -58.10 -28.11
C ASP A 37 44.96 -58.14 -27.78
N ASP A 38 44.10 -57.67 -28.70
CA ASP A 38 42.64 -57.73 -28.55
C ASP A 38 42.13 -59.18 -28.50
N VAL A 39 42.65 -60.07 -29.35
CA VAL A 39 42.26 -61.50 -29.34
C VAL A 39 42.69 -62.16 -28.03
N GLU A 40 43.88 -61.86 -27.52
CA GLU A 40 44.36 -62.38 -26.24
C GLU A 40 43.50 -61.86 -25.06
N SER A 41 43.17 -60.57 -25.07
CA SER A 41 42.26 -59.96 -24.09
C SER A 41 40.87 -60.60 -24.10
N LEU A 42 40.30 -60.83 -25.28
CA LEU A 42 39.00 -61.50 -25.41
C LEU A 42 39.05 -62.95 -24.94
N ARG A 43 40.14 -63.68 -25.20
CA ARG A 43 40.34 -65.04 -24.68
C ARG A 43 40.43 -65.06 -23.16
N ALA A 44 41.16 -64.13 -22.55
CA ALA A 44 41.25 -64.01 -21.10
C ALA A 44 39.87 -63.72 -20.47
N ARG A 45 39.10 -62.79 -21.05
CA ARG A 45 37.73 -62.48 -20.61
C ARG A 45 36.78 -63.67 -20.76
N LEU A 46 36.89 -64.42 -21.86
CA LEU A 46 36.10 -65.62 -22.07
C LEU A 46 36.42 -66.71 -21.03
N HIS A 47 37.70 -66.87 -20.70
CA HIS A 47 38.14 -67.82 -19.67
C HIS A 47 37.60 -67.43 -18.29
N ALA A 48 37.77 -66.17 -17.87
CA ALA A 48 37.27 -65.68 -16.60
C ALA A 48 35.75 -65.85 -16.47
N SER A 49 34.99 -65.49 -17.51
CA SER A 49 33.54 -65.72 -17.56
C SER A 49 33.18 -67.21 -17.50
N GLY A 50 33.98 -68.09 -18.12
CA GLY A 50 33.82 -69.53 -18.04
C GLY A 50 34.01 -70.08 -16.62
N GLU A 51 34.99 -69.57 -15.88
CA GLU A 51 35.23 -69.93 -14.48
C GLU A 51 34.09 -69.45 -13.57
N GLU A 52 33.63 -68.21 -13.74
CA GLU A 52 32.46 -67.68 -13.03
C GLU A 52 31.20 -68.53 -13.29
N ALA A 53 30.95 -68.88 -14.56
CA ALA A 53 29.82 -69.75 -14.90
C ALA A 53 29.95 -71.15 -14.27
N ALA A 54 31.16 -71.71 -14.20
CA ALA A 54 31.41 -72.98 -13.55
C ALA A 54 31.20 -72.91 -12.02
N ALA A 55 31.61 -71.82 -11.38
CA ALA A 55 31.38 -71.56 -9.96
C ALA A 55 29.88 -71.42 -9.66
N LEU A 56 29.16 -70.61 -10.44
CA LEU A 56 27.71 -70.44 -10.31
C LEU A 56 26.96 -71.77 -10.53
N ARG A 57 27.38 -72.60 -11.50
CA ARG A 57 26.78 -73.94 -11.69
C ARG A 57 26.94 -74.84 -10.47
N LYS A 58 28.09 -74.80 -9.78
CA LYS A 58 28.30 -75.55 -8.53
C LYS A 58 27.41 -75.04 -7.41
N GLU A 59 27.27 -73.72 -7.28
CA GLU A 59 26.40 -73.12 -6.26
C GLU A 59 24.92 -73.45 -6.53
N VAL A 60 24.47 -73.36 -7.78
CA VAL A 60 23.11 -73.76 -8.20
C VAL A 60 22.86 -75.24 -7.90
N ALA A 61 23.84 -76.12 -8.15
CA ALA A 61 23.71 -77.54 -7.83
C ALA A 61 23.54 -77.78 -6.31
N VAL A 62 24.25 -77.02 -5.46
CA VAL A 62 24.08 -77.07 -4.00
C VAL A 62 22.74 -76.48 -3.56
N LEU A 63 22.29 -75.39 -4.18
CA LEU A 63 21.00 -74.75 -3.87
C LEU A 63 19.80 -75.61 -4.31
N THR A 64 19.97 -76.35 -5.40
CA THR A 64 18.94 -77.21 -6.01
C THR A 64 19.02 -78.64 -5.51
N ASP A 65 19.99 -78.96 -4.64
CA ASP A 65 20.02 -80.22 -3.92
C ASP A 65 18.80 -80.28 -2.98
N THR A 66 17.74 -80.90 -3.47
CA THR A 66 16.50 -81.18 -2.76
C THR A 66 16.60 -82.43 -1.90
N SER A 67 17.81 -82.97 -1.70
CA SER A 67 18.07 -84.13 -0.86
C SER A 67 17.26 -84.05 0.44
N PRO A 68 16.53 -85.14 0.79
CA PRO A 68 15.82 -85.24 2.06
C PRO A 68 16.78 -85.43 3.24
N SER A 69 18.10 -85.36 3.02
CA SER A 69 19.06 -85.42 4.11
C SER A 69 18.80 -84.29 5.12
N PRO A 70 18.83 -84.57 6.43
CA PRO A 70 18.55 -83.58 7.47
C PRO A 70 19.41 -82.31 7.34
N HIS A 71 20.66 -82.44 6.91
CA HIS A 71 21.59 -81.33 6.77
C HIS A 71 21.21 -80.38 5.62
N ALA A 72 20.79 -80.91 4.47
CA ALA A 72 20.34 -80.10 3.33
C ALA A 72 19.07 -79.30 3.68
N VAL A 73 18.13 -79.91 4.42
CA VAL A 73 16.92 -79.22 4.92
C VAL A 73 17.29 -78.09 5.89
N GLN A 74 18.18 -78.35 6.86
CA GLN A 74 18.65 -77.36 7.82
C GLN A 74 19.32 -76.16 7.13
N GLN A 75 20.16 -76.42 6.11
CA GLN A 75 20.84 -75.37 5.37
C GLN A 75 19.85 -74.51 4.55
N ARG A 76 18.83 -75.13 3.93
CA ARG A 76 17.75 -74.40 3.24
C ARG A 76 16.93 -73.56 4.20
N MET A 77 16.55 -74.10 5.36
CA MET A 77 15.84 -73.34 6.40
C MET A 77 16.67 -72.18 6.92
N ALA A 78 17.95 -72.38 7.20
CA ALA A 78 18.84 -71.30 7.65
C ALA A 78 18.96 -70.18 6.62
N LYS A 79 19.06 -70.51 5.33
CA LYS A 79 19.07 -69.52 4.25
C LYS A 79 17.73 -68.78 4.11
N MET A 80 16.60 -69.49 4.18
CA MET A 80 15.27 -68.85 4.15
C MET A 80 15.04 -67.92 5.34
N LEU A 81 15.44 -68.35 6.55
CA LEU A 81 15.33 -67.50 7.75
C LEU A 81 16.22 -66.26 7.63
N ARG A 82 17.45 -66.42 7.13
CA ARG A 82 18.35 -65.29 6.90
C ARG A 82 17.75 -64.30 5.90
N ARG A 83 17.25 -64.80 4.77
CA ARG A 83 16.59 -63.97 3.75
C ARG A 83 15.36 -63.25 4.30
N ALA A 84 14.51 -63.93 5.08
CA ALA A 84 13.35 -63.29 5.69
C ALA A 84 13.75 -62.20 6.69
N VAL A 85 14.83 -62.40 7.46
CA VAL A 85 15.36 -61.37 8.37
C VAL A 85 15.91 -60.17 7.60
N ASP A 86 16.65 -60.42 6.52
CA ASP A 86 17.20 -59.37 5.66
C ASP A 86 16.06 -58.56 4.99
N GLU A 87 15.05 -59.24 4.43
CA GLU A 87 13.86 -58.59 3.83
C GLU A 87 13.05 -57.78 4.86
N ILE A 88 12.87 -58.29 6.09
CA ILE A 88 12.21 -57.54 7.16
C ILE A 88 13.04 -56.30 7.55
N ALA A 89 14.37 -56.42 7.59
CA ALA A 89 15.24 -55.30 7.93
C ALA A 89 15.18 -54.20 6.85
N GLU A 90 15.16 -54.57 5.57
CA GLU A 90 14.96 -53.64 4.45
C GLU A 90 13.60 -52.96 4.55
N MET A 91 12.51 -53.73 4.72
CA MET A 91 11.17 -53.15 4.88
C MET A 91 11.08 -52.20 6.08
N GLN A 92 11.73 -52.52 7.20
CA GLN A 92 11.75 -51.63 8.36
C GLN A 92 12.55 -50.36 8.10
N ALA A 93 13.65 -50.44 7.35
CA ALA A 93 14.43 -49.27 6.97
C ALA A 93 13.63 -48.35 6.03
N GLU A 94 12.96 -48.93 5.04
CA GLU A 94 12.09 -48.20 4.12
C GLU A 94 10.93 -47.54 4.86
N ALA A 95 10.20 -48.28 5.69
CA ALA A 95 9.09 -47.73 6.47
C ALA A 95 9.52 -46.58 7.41
N ARG A 96 10.72 -46.66 7.99
CA ARG A 96 11.29 -45.56 8.79
C ARG A 96 11.61 -44.34 7.93
N SER A 97 12.25 -44.56 6.78
CA SER A 97 12.57 -43.48 5.83
C SER A 97 11.30 -42.79 5.33
N GLU A 98 10.24 -43.54 5.03
CA GLU A 98 8.95 -42.99 4.61
C GLU A 98 8.28 -42.20 5.74
N ALA A 99 8.29 -42.74 6.97
CA ALA A 99 7.75 -42.04 8.12
C ALA A 99 8.50 -40.71 8.40
N GLU A 100 9.82 -40.71 8.33
CA GLU A 100 10.64 -39.50 8.47
C GLU A 100 10.35 -38.49 7.35
N ALA A 101 10.17 -38.95 6.10
CA ALA A 101 9.80 -38.08 5.00
C ALA A 101 8.41 -37.45 5.18
N LEU A 102 7.43 -38.21 5.67
CA LEU A 102 6.09 -37.71 5.98
C LEU A 102 6.11 -36.69 7.11
N ILE A 103 6.86 -36.95 8.18
CA ILE A 103 7.03 -36.00 9.28
C ILE A 103 7.69 -34.71 8.77
N ALA A 104 8.78 -34.83 8.00
CA ALA A 104 9.48 -33.68 7.44
C ALA A 104 8.57 -32.84 6.51
N ALA A 105 7.74 -33.49 5.70
CA ALA A 105 6.76 -32.82 4.84
C ALA A 105 5.69 -32.09 5.68
N ALA A 106 5.13 -32.73 6.69
CA ALA A 106 4.15 -32.12 7.59
C ALA A 106 4.73 -30.91 8.35
N GLU A 107 5.96 -31.03 8.87
CA GLU A 107 6.66 -29.91 9.52
C GLU A 107 6.99 -28.76 8.55
N ALA A 108 7.29 -29.06 7.28
CA ALA A 108 7.49 -28.04 6.27
C ALA A 108 6.19 -27.29 5.97
N GLU A 109 5.07 -27.99 5.89
CA GLU A 109 3.74 -27.39 5.68
C GLU A 109 3.32 -26.52 6.88
N VAL A 110 3.49 -27.01 8.12
CA VAL A 110 3.23 -26.22 9.33
C VAL A 110 4.06 -24.93 9.30
N ARG A 111 5.37 -25.02 9.05
CA ARG A 111 6.23 -23.84 8.96
C ARG A 111 5.82 -22.87 7.84
N ALA A 112 5.35 -23.39 6.70
CA ALA A 112 4.86 -22.55 5.61
C ALA A 112 3.58 -21.81 6.01
N THR A 113 2.62 -22.50 6.64
CA THR A 113 1.39 -21.88 7.13
C THR A 113 1.62 -20.87 8.26
N GLU A 114 2.58 -21.12 9.16
CA GLU A 114 2.98 -20.17 10.19
C GLU A 114 3.55 -18.88 9.57
N ARG A 115 4.43 -19.01 8.57
CA ARG A 115 4.96 -17.84 7.85
C ARG A 115 3.84 -17.04 7.19
N GLN A 116 2.92 -17.70 6.49
CA GLN A 116 1.78 -17.04 5.87
C GLN A 116 0.89 -16.33 6.89
N ARG A 117 0.63 -16.97 8.04
CA ARG A 117 -0.12 -16.35 9.14
C ARG A 117 0.59 -15.09 9.64
N ASP A 118 1.89 -15.18 9.88
CA ASP A 118 2.66 -14.06 10.44
C ASP A 118 2.77 -12.90 9.43
N GLU A 119 2.90 -13.19 8.13
CA GLU A 119 2.81 -12.20 7.05
C GLU A 119 1.44 -11.51 7.02
N LEU A 120 0.34 -12.27 7.09
CA LEU A 120 -1.01 -11.71 7.13
C LEU A 120 -1.25 -10.84 8.37
N LEU A 121 -0.72 -11.25 9.53
CA LEU A 121 -0.80 -10.46 10.75
C LEU A 121 -0.01 -9.15 10.64
N ALA A 122 1.18 -9.18 10.03
CA ALA A 122 1.98 -8.00 9.78
C ALA A 122 1.27 -7.03 8.81
N ASP A 123 0.69 -7.53 7.72
CA ASP A 123 -0.08 -6.73 6.77
C ASP A 123 -1.31 -6.08 7.41
N MET A 124 -2.03 -6.84 8.25
CA MET A 124 -3.18 -6.32 8.97
C MET A 124 -2.78 -5.26 10.01
N ALA A 125 -1.63 -5.42 10.68
CA ALA A 125 -1.10 -4.43 11.59
C ALA A 125 -0.72 -3.14 10.85
N ALA A 126 -0.01 -3.25 9.72
CA ALA A 126 0.36 -2.12 8.88
C ALA A 126 -0.88 -1.35 8.35
N ARG A 127 -1.92 -2.08 7.91
CA ARG A 127 -3.18 -1.46 7.47
C ARG A 127 -3.90 -0.73 8.61
N ARG A 128 -3.89 -1.28 9.82
CA ARG A 128 -4.48 -0.62 10.99
C ARG A 128 -3.74 0.65 11.34
N GLU A 129 -2.41 0.61 11.36
CA GLU A 129 -1.59 1.79 11.64
C GLU A 129 -1.82 2.88 10.60
N ALA A 130 -1.83 2.53 9.31
CA ALA A 130 -2.12 3.47 8.23
C ALA A 130 -3.53 4.10 8.38
N MET A 131 -4.54 3.29 8.68
CA MET A 131 -5.90 3.79 8.92
C MET A 131 -5.99 4.67 10.16
N GLU A 132 -5.26 4.35 11.22
CA GLU A 132 -5.20 5.19 12.42
C GLU A 132 -4.52 6.54 12.15
N THR A 133 -3.46 6.55 11.34
CA THR A 133 -2.81 7.80 10.92
C THR A 133 -3.73 8.65 10.06
N GLU A 134 -4.39 8.06 9.06
CA GLU A 134 -5.37 8.76 8.21
C GLU A 134 -6.54 9.31 9.05
N TYR A 135 -7.03 8.53 10.01
CA TYR A 135 -8.10 8.98 10.90
C TYR A 135 -7.67 10.15 11.78
N ARG A 136 -6.46 10.11 12.35
CA ARG A 136 -5.92 11.22 13.15
C ARG A 136 -5.75 12.48 12.31
N GLU A 137 -5.17 12.35 11.12
CA GLU A 137 -5.01 13.49 10.19
C GLU A 137 -6.34 14.10 9.78
N ALA A 138 -7.33 13.26 9.40
CA ALA A 138 -8.66 13.73 9.05
C ALA A 138 -9.35 14.41 10.23
N LYS A 139 -9.19 13.87 11.44
CA LYS A 139 -9.73 14.48 12.66
C LYS A 139 -9.11 15.84 12.93
N ASP A 140 -7.79 15.96 12.86
CA ASP A 140 -7.08 17.21 13.09
C ASP A 140 -7.46 18.28 12.04
N GLN A 141 -7.64 17.88 10.78
CA GLN A 141 -8.14 18.75 9.71
C GLN A 141 -9.55 19.26 10.02
N LEU A 142 -10.48 18.37 10.40
CA LEU A 142 -11.84 18.75 10.75
C LEU A 142 -11.88 19.66 12.00
N GLU A 143 -11.05 19.40 13.01
CA GLU A 143 -10.95 20.27 14.18
C GLU A 143 -10.43 21.66 13.81
N ALA A 144 -9.45 21.75 12.92
CA ALA A 144 -8.93 23.01 12.41
C ALA A 144 -9.99 23.79 11.59
N GLU A 145 -10.74 23.11 10.71
CA GLU A 145 -11.84 23.72 9.95
C GLU A 145 -12.95 24.24 10.87
N LEU A 146 -13.35 23.45 11.87
CA LEU A 146 -14.35 23.87 12.86
C LEU A 146 -13.87 25.05 13.71
N ALA A 147 -12.58 25.09 14.06
CA ALA A 147 -11.99 26.22 14.76
C ALA A 147 -12.01 27.50 13.89
N GLY A 148 -11.67 27.38 12.61
CA GLY A 148 -11.75 28.46 11.63
C GLY A 148 -13.17 29.02 11.49
N LEU A 149 -14.15 28.15 11.25
CA LEU A 149 -15.56 28.54 11.14
C LEU A 149 -16.08 29.24 12.40
N ARG A 150 -15.67 28.78 13.59
CA ARG A 150 -16.02 29.44 14.86
C ARG A 150 -15.38 30.82 14.96
N ALA A 151 -14.11 30.97 14.59
CA ALA A 151 -13.43 32.25 14.60
C ALA A 151 -14.10 33.25 13.65
N ASP A 152 -14.41 32.82 12.42
CA ASP A 152 -15.11 33.64 11.43
C ASP A 152 -16.50 34.07 11.91
N ALA A 153 -17.27 33.13 12.48
CA ALA A 153 -18.58 33.43 13.04
C ALA A 153 -18.49 34.41 14.23
N HIS A 154 -17.49 34.26 15.10
CA HIS A 154 -17.24 35.19 16.19
C HIS A 154 -16.88 36.58 15.66
N GLN A 155 -15.99 36.67 14.68
CA GLN A 155 -15.60 37.95 14.08
C GLN A 155 -16.79 38.64 13.42
N ALA A 156 -17.59 37.91 12.63
CA ALA A 156 -18.79 38.46 11.99
C ALA A 156 -19.80 38.98 13.03
N ARG A 157 -19.98 38.25 14.14
CA ARG A 157 -20.84 38.70 15.24
C ARG A 157 -20.33 40.00 15.87
N GLU A 158 -19.04 40.10 16.18
CA GLU A 158 -18.46 41.31 16.78
C GLU A 158 -18.56 42.52 15.82
N GLN A 159 -18.34 42.31 14.52
CA GLN A 159 -18.53 43.34 13.49
C GLN A 159 -19.98 43.84 13.46
N LEU A 160 -20.96 42.94 13.39
CA LEU A 160 -22.39 43.31 13.41
C LEU A 160 -22.79 44.02 14.70
N LEU A 161 -22.26 43.61 15.85
CA LEU A 161 -22.50 44.29 17.13
C LEU A 161 -21.88 45.69 17.16
N ALA A 162 -20.68 45.87 16.60
CA ALA A 162 -20.04 47.17 16.49
C ALA A 162 -20.83 48.11 15.58
N GLU A 163 -21.27 47.63 14.40
CA GLU A 163 -22.12 48.39 13.50
C GLU A 163 -23.46 48.77 14.12
N ALA A 164 -24.12 47.83 14.81
CA ALA A 164 -25.39 48.10 15.50
C ALA A 164 -25.22 49.15 16.61
N LYS A 165 -24.11 49.11 17.36
CA LYS A 165 -23.79 50.13 18.38
C LYS A 165 -23.57 51.50 17.76
N GLN A 166 -22.78 51.59 16.69
CA GLN A 166 -22.53 52.86 15.98
C GLN A 166 -23.82 53.48 15.46
N ARG A 167 -24.70 52.68 14.84
CA ARG A 167 -26.02 53.15 14.40
C ARG A 167 -26.86 53.65 15.56
N ALA A 168 -26.93 52.89 16.65
CA ALA A 168 -27.69 53.29 17.83
C ALA A 168 -27.14 54.57 18.50
N GLU A 169 -25.82 54.80 18.47
CA GLU A 169 -25.22 56.05 18.94
C GLU A 169 -25.58 57.22 18.02
N HIS A 170 -25.47 57.04 16.71
CA HIS A 170 -25.86 58.03 15.72
C HIS A 170 -27.34 58.44 15.86
N ASP A 171 -28.26 57.46 15.91
CA ASP A 171 -29.69 57.71 16.08
C ASP A 171 -29.99 58.47 17.38
N ARG A 172 -29.24 58.18 18.47
CA ARG A 172 -29.35 58.91 19.74
C ARG A 172 -28.86 60.34 19.64
N GLU A 173 -27.77 60.58 18.92
CA GLU A 173 -27.24 61.92 18.69
C GLU A 173 -28.21 62.76 17.83
N GLU A 174 -28.73 62.20 16.75
CA GLU A 174 -29.76 62.85 15.92
C GLU A 174 -31.02 63.18 16.74
N ALA A 175 -31.50 62.23 17.55
CA ALA A 175 -32.64 62.45 18.44
C ALA A 175 -32.38 63.58 19.45
N ARG A 176 -31.17 63.67 20.02
CA ARG A 176 -30.79 64.76 20.93
C ARG A 176 -30.80 66.10 20.22
N GLN A 177 -30.21 66.19 19.02
CA GLN A 177 -30.20 67.41 18.22
C GLN A 177 -31.63 67.86 17.87
N ALA A 178 -32.49 66.94 17.43
CA ALA A 178 -33.89 67.25 17.14
C ALA A 178 -34.65 67.79 18.37
N VAL A 179 -34.40 67.22 19.56
CA VAL A 179 -34.99 67.70 20.83
C VAL A 179 -34.46 69.08 21.20
N GLU A 180 -33.16 69.35 21.03
CA GLU A 180 -32.58 70.67 21.27
C GLU A 180 -33.17 71.71 20.31
N GLU A 181 -33.29 71.39 19.03
CA GLU A 181 -33.89 72.27 18.02
C GLU A 181 -35.36 72.56 18.33
N ALA A 182 -36.15 71.54 18.65
CA ALA A 182 -37.54 71.69 19.07
C ALA A 182 -37.65 72.56 20.33
N SER A 183 -36.73 72.41 21.29
CA SER A 183 -36.67 73.22 22.50
C SER A 183 -36.35 74.69 22.17
N ARG A 184 -35.38 74.95 21.29
CA ARG A 184 -35.06 76.32 20.82
C ARG A 184 -36.22 76.95 20.05
N GLN A 185 -36.94 76.18 19.23
CA GLN A 185 -38.15 76.66 18.56
C GLN A 185 -39.24 77.01 19.57
N ARG A 186 -39.46 76.16 20.58
CA ARG A 186 -40.42 76.43 21.66
C ARG A 186 -40.08 77.71 22.42
N ILE A 187 -38.81 77.92 22.78
CA ILE A 187 -38.37 79.16 23.44
C ILE A 187 -38.69 80.37 22.56
N ARG A 188 -38.33 80.34 21.27
CA ARG A 188 -38.66 81.42 20.32
C ARG A 188 -40.15 81.72 20.24
N ILE A 189 -41.00 80.69 20.17
CA ILE A 189 -42.46 80.85 20.15
C ILE A 189 -42.95 81.50 21.45
N LEU A 190 -42.43 81.07 22.60
CA LEU A 190 -42.79 81.65 23.90
C LEU A 190 -42.36 83.12 24.00
N GLU A 191 -41.17 83.47 23.52
CA GLU A 191 -40.69 84.85 23.45
C GLU A 191 -41.59 85.72 22.56
N GLN A 192 -41.98 85.22 21.39
CA GLN A 192 -42.93 85.90 20.50
C GLN A 192 -44.29 86.11 21.17
N LEU A 193 -44.83 85.09 21.84
CA LEU A 193 -46.10 85.18 22.56
C LEU A 193 -46.03 86.17 23.72
N MET A 194 -44.91 86.24 24.44
CA MET A 194 -44.69 87.26 25.47
C MET A 194 -44.65 88.67 24.89
N GLY A 195 -44.04 88.86 23.71
CA GLY A 195 -44.07 90.13 22.99
C GLY A 195 -45.50 90.55 22.67
N VAL A 196 -46.28 89.65 22.05
CA VAL A 196 -47.71 89.90 21.75
C VAL A 196 -48.51 90.21 23.01
N TYR A 197 -48.26 89.49 24.11
CA TYR A 197 -48.93 89.77 25.39
C TYR A 197 -48.62 91.17 25.91
N ARG A 198 -47.36 91.61 25.83
CA ARG A 198 -46.94 92.97 26.23
C ARG A 198 -47.55 94.04 25.33
N ASP A 199 -47.61 93.80 24.03
CA ASP A 199 -48.26 94.72 23.09
C ASP A 199 -49.76 94.86 23.42
N LEU A 200 -50.43 93.74 23.69
CA LEU A 200 -51.84 93.70 24.14
C LEU A 200 -52.05 94.39 25.49
N GLU A 201 -51.09 94.38 26.42
CA GLU A 201 -51.19 95.08 27.71
C GLU A 201 -51.30 96.61 27.55
N SER A 202 -50.74 97.15 26.46
CA SER A 202 -50.87 98.58 26.13
C SER A 202 -52.20 98.95 25.47
N VAL A 203 -52.93 97.97 24.91
CA VAL A 203 -54.18 98.18 24.16
C VAL A 203 -55.31 98.74 25.02
N PRO A 204 -55.58 98.28 26.26
CA PRO A 204 -56.59 98.89 27.13
C PRO A 204 -56.31 100.37 27.39
N HIS A 205 -55.06 100.74 27.64
CA HIS A 205 -54.69 102.15 27.84
C HIS A 205 -54.80 102.97 26.56
N ALA A 206 -54.45 102.39 25.40
CA ALA A 206 -54.64 103.04 24.10
C ALA A 206 -56.13 103.20 23.74
N LEU A 207 -56.97 102.21 24.06
CA LEU A 207 -58.43 102.27 23.89
C LEU A 207 -59.07 103.26 24.86
N ASP A 208 -58.64 103.31 26.13
CA ASP A 208 -59.10 104.31 27.10
C ASP A 208 -58.70 105.73 26.66
N ALA A 209 -57.47 105.92 26.17
CA ALA A 209 -57.02 107.21 25.62
C ALA A 209 -57.86 107.64 24.40
N ALA A 210 -58.10 106.73 23.45
CA ALA A 210 -58.95 106.98 22.29
C ALA A 210 -60.42 107.24 22.69
N TYR A 211 -60.92 106.54 23.72
CA TYR A 211 -62.26 106.75 24.27
C TYR A 211 -62.39 108.11 24.97
N HIS A 212 -61.34 108.55 25.68
CA HIS A 212 -61.28 109.89 26.27
C HIS A 212 -61.15 111.01 25.22
N GLU A 213 -60.41 110.80 24.12
CA GLU A 213 -60.39 111.71 22.97
C GLU A 213 -61.74 111.79 22.25
N GLN A 214 -62.45 110.67 22.10
CA GLN A 214 -63.78 110.63 21.47
C GLN A 214 -64.87 111.24 22.36
N LYS A 215 -64.73 111.14 23.69
CA LYS A 215 -65.67 111.71 24.67
C LYS A 215 -65.39 113.18 24.97
N ASN A 216 -64.20 113.68 24.67
CA ASN A 216 -63.82 115.10 24.72
C ASN A 216 -63.39 115.61 23.33
N PRO A 217 -64.31 115.88 22.40
CA PRO A 217 -63.97 116.69 21.24
C PRO A 217 -63.62 118.10 21.73
N SER A 218 -62.35 118.47 21.63
CA SER A 218 -61.95 119.88 21.68
C SER A 218 -62.62 120.62 20.52
N ASP A 219 -63.52 121.54 20.86
CA ASP A 219 -63.95 122.63 20.00
C ASP A 219 -62.73 123.39 19.46
N ALA A 220 -62.23 123.01 18.28
CA ALA A 220 -61.42 123.86 17.41
C ALA A 220 -61.09 123.15 16.09
N ASN A 221 -62.00 123.20 15.11
CA ASN A 221 -61.71 123.87 13.84
C ASN A 221 -62.87 123.68 12.86
N ALA A 222 -63.84 124.59 13.00
CA ALA A 222 -64.64 125.00 11.88
C ALA A 222 -63.77 125.74 10.84
N VAL A 223 -64.09 125.49 9.57
CA VAL A 223 -63.86 126.37 8.41
C VAL A 223 -62.50 126.27 7.71
N ALA A 224 -62.44 125.35 6.74
CA ALA A 224 -62.14 125.67 5.33
C ALA A 224 -62.52 124.48 4.43
N ARG A 225 -63.28 124.57 3.34
CA ARG A 225 -64.41 125.40 2.88
C ARG A 225 -64.83 124.78 1.53
N THR A 226 -66.14 124.69 1.27
CA THR A 226 -66.82 124.64 -0.04
C THR A 226 -66.49 123.51 -1.03
N GLY A 227 -67.52 122.70 -1.32
CA GLY A 227 -67.62 121.69 -2.37
C GLY A 227 -68.79 120.76 -2.07
#